data_AF-A0A5D2M8P8-F1
#
_entry.id   AF-A0A5D2M8P8-F1
#
_cell.length_a   1.000
_cell.length_b   1.000
_cell.length_c   1.000
_cell.angle_alpha   90.00
_cell.angle_beta   90.00
_cell.angle_gamma   90.00
#
_symmetry.space_group_name_H-M   'P 1'
#
loop_
_entity.id
_entity.type
_entity.pdbx_description
1 polymer ?
#
loop_
_entity_poly.entity_id
_entity_poly.type
_entity_poly.pdbx_seq_one_letter_code
_entity_poly.pdbx_strand_id
1 'polypeptide(L)'
;MRQSQERRALRQFIFSTGKFAGRNSSGRITVFHRGGESKRLQRRIDLKQSTSSMGIVEMTEYDPNRSSRISPIRWIEGSRSARRN
;
A
#
# COMPACT_ATOMS: atom_id res chain seq x y z
N MET A 1 -23.26 15.93 15.69
CA MET A 1 -22.25 15.96 14.61
C MET A 1 -21.27 14.81 14.80
N ARG A 2 -21.45 13.69 14.09
CA ARG A 2 -20.51 12.55 14.14
C ARG A 2 -19.34 12.93 13.23
N GLN A 3 -18.13 13.06 13.76
CA GLN A 3 -16.95 13.32 12.94
C GLN A 3 -16.86 12.22 11.87
N SER A 4 -16.98 12.62 10.60
CA SER A 4 -16.68 11.78 9.46
C SER A 4 -15.19 11.47 9.52
N GLN A 5 -14.83 10.29 10.05
CA GLN A 5 -13.47 9.78 9.93
C GLN A 5 -13.19 9.59 8.44
N GLU A 6 -12.45 10.51 7.83
CA GLU A 6 -12.06 10.42 6.43
C GLU A 6 -11.39 9.06 6.19
N ARG A 7 -11.89 8.31 5.20
CA ARG A 7 -11.35 7.00 4.79
C ARG A 7 -10.00 7.17 4.10
N ARG A 8 -9.01 7.66 4.83
CA ARG A 8 -7.66 7.90 4.35
C ARG A 8 -6.75 6.82 4.89
N ALA A 9 -6.05 6.16 4.00
CA ALA A 9 -5.10 5.12 4.37
C ALA A 9 -4.05 5.67 5.33
N LEU A 10 -3.52 4.78 6.19
CA LEU A 10 -2.50 5.12 7.17
C LEU A 10 -1.26 5.71 6.49
N ARG A 11 -1.00 7.01 6.74
CA ARG A 11 0.10 7.77 6.12
C ARG A 11 1.45 7.10 6.23
N GLN A 12 1.70 6.36 7.32
CA GLN A 12 2.96 5.66 7.58
C GLN A 12 3.36 4.66 6.47
N PHE A 13 2.39 4.06 5.79
CA PHE A 13 2.64 2.99 4.82
C PHE A 13 2.49 3.42 3.37
N ILE A 14 2.27 4.71 3.12
CA ILE A 14 2.03 5.26 1.80
C ILE A 14 3.33 5.85 1.25
N PHE A 15 3.66 5.53 0.01
CA PHE A 15 4.76 6.18 -0.70
C PHE A 15 4.39 6.50 -2.14
N SER A 16 5.02 7.57 -2.65
CA SER A 16 4.83 8.02 -4.03
C SER A 16 5.88 7.37 -4.91
N THR A 17 5.45 6.62 -5.92
CA THR A 17 6.32 6.08 -6.96
C THR A 17 5.93 6.70 -8.28
N GLY A 18 6.93 7.14 -9.06
CA GLY A 18 6.73 7.65 -10.40
C GLY A 18 6.14 6.59 -11.33
N LYS A 19 5.39 7.03 -12.34
CA LYS A 19 4.87 6.14 -13.37
C LYS A 19 5.85 6.06 -14.53
N PHE A 20 6.13 4.84 -14.98
CA PHE A 20 7.02 4.61 -16.11
C PHE A 20 6.32 4.61 -17.47
N ALA A 21 4.97 4.52 -17.49
CA ALA A 21 4.16 4.49 -18.73
C ALA A 21 4.69 3.50 -19.80
N GLY A 22 5.13 2.32 -19.35
CA GLY A 22 5.64 1.27 -20.25
C GLY A 22 7.06 1.48 -20.78
N ARG A 23 7.81 2.46 -20.24
CA ARG A 23 9.19 2.74 -20.65
C ARG A 23 10.23 2.06 -19.75
N ASN A 24 11.36 1.67 -20.34
CA ASN A 24 12.54 1.20 -19.61
C ASN A 24 13.45 2.34 -19.14
N SER A 25 14.58 2.00 -18.51
CA SER A 25 15.57 2.97 -18.02
C SER A 25 16.21 3.84 -19.11
N SER A 26 16.25 3.36 -20.37
CA SER A 26 16.71 4.15 -21.53
C SER A 26 15.60 5.01 -22.15
N GLY A 27 14.40 5.04 -21.57
CA GLY A 27 13.25 5.81 -22.07
C GLY A 27 12.52 5.20 -23.26
N ARG A 28 12.91 4.00 -23.72
CA ARG A 28 12.24 3.29 -24.82
C ARG A 28 10.98 2.60 -24.33
N ILE A 29 9.90 2.64 -25.12
CA ILE A 29 8.68 1.88 -24.86
C ILE A 29 8.99 0.40 -25.02
N THR A 30 8.86 -0.36 -23.93
CA THR A 30 9.01 -1.82 -23.92
C THR A 30 7.68 -2.53 -23.71
N VAL A 31 6.73 -1.88 -23.01
CA VAL A 31 5.38 -2.41 -22.79
C VAL A 31 4.36 -1.44 -23.36
N PHE A 32 3.65 -1.88 -24.39
CA PHE A 32 2.61 -1.10 -25.06
C PHE A 32 1.32 -1.01 -24.22
N HIS A 33 0.43 -0.08 -24.57
CA HIS A 33 -0.87 0.13 -23.94
C HIS A 33 -0.83 0.47 -22.43
N ARG A 34 0.27 1.08 -21.96
CA ARG A 34 0.45 1.52 -20.57
C ARG A 34 0.68 3.04 -20.53
N GLY A 35 -0.10 3.77 -19.73
CA GLY A 35 0.01 5.22 -19.60
C GLY A 35 -1.34 5.90 -19.34
N GLY A 36 -1.35 7.21 -19.05
CA GLY A 36 -2.58 8.02 -18.94
C GLY A 36 -3.47 7.79 -17.70
N GLU A 37 -3.09 6.88 -16.80
CA GLU A 37 -3.88 6.58 -15.60
C GLU A 37 -3.83 7.70 -14.53
N SER A 38 -4.86 7.79 -13.69
CA SER A 38 -4.90 8.67 -12.49
C SER A 38 -3.79 8.37 -11.48
N LYS A 39 -3.25 9.40 -10.81
CA LYS A 39 -2.15 9.25 -9.83
C LYS A 39 -2.57 8.32 -8.68
N ARG A 40 -1.74 7.30 -8.44
CA ARG A 40 -1.93 6.33 -7.36
C ARG A 40 -0.73 6.39 -6.43
N LEU A 41 -0.98 6.17 -5.14
CA LEU A 41 0.07 6.00 -4.16
C LEU A 41 0.25 4.51 -3.90
N GLN A 42 1.49 4.07 -3.77
CA GLN A 42 1.79 2.69 -3.43
C GLN A 42 1.65 2.50 -1.92
N ARG A 43 1.29 1.28 -1.52
CA ARG A 43 1.17 0.89 -0.11
C ARG A 43 2.17 -0.20 0.22
N ARG A 44 3.00 0.06 1.24
CA ARG A 44 3.99 -0.88 1.77
C ARG A 44 3.27 -1.94 2.58
N ILE A 45 3.30 -3.17 2.09
CA ILE A 45 2.62 -4.31 2.72
C ILE A 45 3.66 -5.38 3.00
N ASP A 46 3.47 -6.10 4.10
CA ASP A 46 4.28 -7.24 4.45
C ASP A 46 3.78 -8.49 3.69
N LEU A 47 4.45 -8.80 2.57
CA LEU A 47 4.17 -10.01 1.78
C LEU A 47 4.92 -11.23 2.30
N LYS A 48 5.96 -11.04 3.13
CA LYS A 48 6.82 -12.14 3.60
C LYS A 48 6.21 -12.85 4.82
N GLN A 49 5.38 -12.16 5.59
CA GLN A 49 4.72 -12.69 6.80
C GLN A 49 5.73 -13.41 7.72
N SER A 50 6.82 -12.74 8.07
CA SER A 50 7.89 -13.33 8.88
C SER A 50 7.56 -13.46 10.37
N THR A 51 6.40 -12.98 10.80
CA THR A 51 6.03 -12.89 12.22
C THR A 51 4.95 -13.91 12.55
N SER A 52 5.25 -14.84 13.45
CA SER A 52 4.27 -15.78 14.02
C SER A 52 3.63 -15.16 15.27
N SER A 53 2.70 -14.23 15.06
CA SER A 53 1.96 -13.58 16.16
C SER A 53 0.47 -13.55 15.84
N MET A 54 -0.36 -13.43 16.88
CA MET A 54 -1.78 -13.19 16.72
C MET A 54 -2.04 -11.68 16.54
N GLY A 55 -2.94 -11.33 15.62
CA GLY A 55 -3.29 -9.96 15.32
C GLY A 55 -4.77 -9.81 15.02
N ILE A 56 -5.29 -8.61 15.26
CA ILE A 56 -6.69 -8.25 15.03
C ILE A 56 -6.75 -7.36 13.80
N VAL A 57 -7.70 -7.64 12.90
CA VAL A 57 -7.99 -6.81 11.74
C VAL A 57 -8.75 -5.57 12.19
N GLU A 58 -8.21 -4.38 11.90
CA GLU A 58 -8.85 -3.10 12.29
C GLU A 58 -9.92 -2.68 11.27
N MET A 59 -9.62 -2.81 9.97
CA MET A 59 -10.52 -2.40 8.88
C MET A 59 -10.16 -3.15 7.59
N THR A 60 -11.10 -3.17 6.63
CA THR A 60 -10.83 -3.55 5.24
C THR A 60 -10.89 -2.33 4.31
N GLU A 61 -9.80 -2.06 3.61
CA GLU A 61 -9.63 -0.94 2.69
C GLU A 61 -9.53 -1.39 1.23
N TYR A 62 -9.98 -0.54 0.31
CA TYR A 62 -9.69 -0.67 -1.12
C TYR A 62 -8.24 -0.29 -1.44
N ASP A 63 -7.59 -1.01 -2.35
CA ASP A 63 -6.26 -0.66 -2.89
C ASP A 63 -6.27 -0.47 -4.40
N PRO A 64 -5.86 0.70 -4.92
CA PRO A 64 -5.90 0.96 -6.36
C PRO A 64 -4.76 0.29 -7.15
N ASN A 65 -3.80 -0.37 -6.48
CA ASN A 65 -2.64 -0.98 -7.13
C ASN A 65 -2.80 -2.51 -7.30
N ARG A 66 -3.89 -3.09 -6.81
CA ARG A 66 -4.19 -4.52 -6.93
C ARG A 66 -5.71 -4.76 -6.89
N SER A 67 -6.16 -5.95 -7.28
CA SER A 67 -7.59 -6.30 -7.21
C SER A 67 -8.05 -6.62 -5.78
N SER A 68 -7.16 -7.14 -4.94
CA SER A 68 -7.49 -7.53 -3.57
C SER A 68 -7.63 -6.34 -2.62
N ARG A 69 -8.56 -6.46 -1.68
CA ARG A 69 -8.67 -5.53 -0.55
C ARG A 69 -7.55 -5.79 0.45
N ILE A 70 -7.15 -4.76 1.18
CA ILE A 70 -6.09 -4.82 2.18
C ILE A 70 -6.66 -4.51 3.56
N SER A 71 -5.99 -5.01 4.60
CA SER A 71 -6.45 -4.79 5.97
C SER A 71 -5.25 -4.47 6.87
N PRO A 72 -5.20 -3.31 7.54
CA PRO A 72 -4.24 -3.08 8.60
C PRO A 72 -4.51 -4.02 9.78
N ILE A 73 -3.44 -4.62 10.30
CA ILE A 73 -3.48 -5.57 11.41
C ILE A 73 -2.83 -4.92 12.63
N ARG A 74 -3.54 -4.95 13.76
CA ARG A 74 -2.98 -4.64 15.08
C ARG A 74 -2.54 -5.94 15.75
N TRP A 75 -1.23 -6.13 15.89
CA TRP A 75 -0.66 -7.28 16.57
C TRP A 75 -0.89 -7.20 18.10
N ILE A 76 -1.21 -8.34 18.73
CA ILE A 76 -1.55 -8.45 20.16
C ILE A 76 -0.29 -8.39 21.01
N GLU A 77 0.73 -9.17 20.64
CA GLU A 77 2.09 -9.02 21.15
C GLU A 77 2.71 -7.78 20.49
N GLY A 78 3.29 -6.88 21.28
CA GLY A 78 3.80 -5.56 20.91
C GLY A 78 4.95 -5.55 19.89
N SER A 79 5.04 -6.53 19.01
CA SER A 79 5.80 -6.56 17.76
C SER A 79 5.28 -5.50 16.76
N ARG A 80 5.24 -4.25 17.23
CA ARG A 80 5.34 -3.08 16.37
C ARG A 80 6.66 -3.28 15.64
N SER A 81 6.58 -3.71 14.38
CA SER A 81 7.70 -3.65 13.46
C SER A 81 8.01 -2.18 13.21
N ALA A 82 8.56 -1.52 14.24
CA ALA A 82 9.25 -0.26 14.16
C ALA A 82 10.51 -0.56 13.37
N ARG A 83 10.39 -0.57 12.04
CA ARG A 83 11.55 -0.46 11.18
C ARG A 83 12.18 0.89 11.52
N ARG A 84 13.32 0.83 12.21
CA ARG A 84 14.27 1.94 12.33
C ARG A 84 14.57 2.44 10.92
N ASN A 85 14.65 3.77 10.80
CA ASN A 85 15.07 4.47 9.58
C ASN A 85 16.49 4.05 9.17
#